data_AF-A0A0F9HAX3-F1
#
_entry.id   AF-A0A0F9HAX3-F1
#
_cell.length_a   1.000
_cell.length_b   1.000
_cell.length_c   1.000
_cell.angle_alpha   90.00
_cell.angle_beta   90.00
_cell.angle_gamma   90.00
#
_symmetry.space_group_name_H-M   'P 1'
#
loop_
_entity.id
_entity.type
_entity.pdbx_description
1 polymer ?
#
loop_
_entity_poly.entity_id
_entity_poly.type
_entity_poly.pdbx_seq_one_letter_code
_entity_poly.pdbx_strand_id
1 'polypeptide(L)' 'MDGLKMKYFVLRPDKDDDHAFASRMAIRAYAANIRKVNPQLAKDLNGWVEEIEQALK' A
#
# COMPACT_ATOMS: atom_id res chain seq x y z
N MET A 1 -2.72 -21.94 20.10
CA MET A 1 -2.54 -20.48 20.28
C MET A 1 -3.09 -19.81 19.04
N ASP A 2 -4.25 -19.16 19.13
CA ASP A 2 -4.70 -18.30 18.04
C ASP A 2 -3.87 -17.03 18.10
N GLY A 3 -2.97 -16.87 17.12
CA GLY A 3 -2.18 -15.65 16.96
C GLY A 3 -3.06 -14.42 16.71
N LEU A 4 -2.44 -13.25 16.64
CA LEU A 4 -3.12 -11.96 16.48
C LEU A 4 -4.02 -11.97 15.22
N LYS A 5 -5.36 -11.95 15.40
CA LYS A 5 -6.32 -11.80 14.31
C LYS A 5 -6.55 -10.30 14.04
N MET A 6 -5.75 -9.76 13.14
CA MET A 6 -5.87 -8.36 12.71
C MET A 6 -7.16 -8.18 11.91
N LYS A 7 -8.09 -7.35 12.41
CA LYS A 7 -9.37 -7.06 11.73
C LYS A 7 -9.26 -5.93 10.71
N TYR A 8 -8.50 -4.89 11.06
CA TYR A 8 -8.26 -3.72 10.21
C TYR A 8 -6.84 -3.25 10.41
N PHE A 9 -6.18 -2.87 9.32
CA PHE A 9 -4.85 -2.27 9.33
C PHE A 9 -4.93 -0.95 8.56
N VAL A 10 -4.56 0.14 9.23
CA VAL A 10 -4.55 1.47 8.60
C VAL A 10 -3.19 1.68 7.96
N LEU A 11 -3.20 1.93 6.66
CA LEU A 11 -1.98 2.19 5.90
C LEU A 11 -1.62 3.67 6.03
N ARG A 12 -0.34 3.94 6.34
CA ARG A 12 0.19 5.30 6.45
C ARG A 12 1.47 5.43 5.61
N PRO A 13 1.34 5.51 4.28
CA PRO A 13 2.49 5.47 3.38
C PRO A 13 3.27 6.80 3.30
N ASP A 14 2.76 7.89 3.86
CA ASP A 14 3.28 9.27 3.74
C ASP A 14 4.49 9.59 4.63
N LYS A 15 4.99 8.63 5.41
CA LYS A 15 6.17 8.81 6.28
C LYS A 15 7.43 8.21 5.69
N ASP A 16 8.56 8.65 6.22
CA ASP A 16 9.87 8.08 5.95
C ASP A 16 10.32 7.20 7.12
N ASP A 17 9.54 6.15 7.39
CA ASP A 17 9.84 5.14 8.40
C ASP A 17 9.52 3.73 7.86
N ASP A 18 9.96 2.71 8.60
CA ASP A 18 9.77 1.30 8.21
C ASP A 18 8.29 0.92 8.08
N HIS A 19 7.41 1.54 8.87
CA HIS A 19 5.96 1.28 8.82
C HIS A 19 5.33 1.87 7.56
N ALA A 20 5.78 3.04 7.13
CA ALA A 20 5.35 3.64 5.89
C ALA A 20 5.91 2.90 4.67
N PHE A 21 7.16 2.40 4.74
CA PHE A 21 7.69 1.50 3.74
C PHE A 21 6.84 0.23 3.62
N ALA A 22 6.53 -0.43 4.74
CA ALA A 22 5.64 -1.59 4.77
C ALA A 22 4.23 -1.27 4.24
N SER A 23 3.72 -0.07 4.53
CA SER A 23 2.43 0.40 4.00
C SER A 23 2.45 0.54 2.48
N ARG A 24 3.49 1.14 1.90
CA ARG A 24 3.67 1.26 0.45
C ARG A 24 3.73 -0.12 -0.22
N MET A 25 4.47 -1.06 0.37
CA MET A 25 4.54 -2.44 -0.11
C MET A 25 3.18 -3.15 -0.08
N ALA A 26 2.41 -2.98 0.99
CA ALA A 26 1.07 -3.55 1.11
C ALA A 26 0.10 -2.97 0.07
N ILE A 27 0.17 -1.66 -0.21
CA ILE A 27 -0.64 -1.00 -1.24
C ILE A 27 -0.32 -1.59 -2.62
N ARG A 28 0.97 -1.72 -2.97
CA ARG A 28 1.40 -2.30 -4.26
C ARG A 28 0.93 -3.74 -4.41
N ALA A 29 1.02 -4.55 -3.33
CA ALA A 29 0.54 -5.93 -3.34
C ALA A 29 -0.98 -6.01 -3.55
N TYR A 30 -1.75 -5.15 -2.88
CA TYR A 30 -3.19 -5.07 -3.08
C TYR A 30 -3.54 -4.67 -4.52
N ALA A 31 -2.90 -3.62 -5.05
CA ALA A 31 -3.08 -3.17 -6.43
C ALA A 31 -2.81 -4.30 -7.45
N ALA A 32 -1.75 -5.08 -7.25
CA ALA A 32 -1.43 -6.23 -8.09
C ALA A 32 -2.55 -7.29 -8.07
N ASN A 33 -3.11 -7.58 -6.90
CA ASN A 33 -4.17 -8.58 -6.73
C ASN A 33 -5.49 -8.14 -7.39
N ILE A 34 -5.86 -6.87 -7.24
CA ILE A 34 -7.12 -6.36 -7.81
C ILE A 34 -7.03 -5.97 -9.28
N ARG A 35 -5.83 -5.93 -9.89
CA ARG A 35 -5.63 -5.44 -11.26
C ARG A 35 -6.54 -6.09 -12.31
N LYS A 36 -6.86 -7.39 -12.16
CA LYS A 36 -7.75 -8.11 -13.07
C LYS A 36 -9.23 -7.74 -12.90
N VAL A 37 -9.61 -7.30 -11.70
CA VAL A 37 -10.99 -6.94 -11.34
C VAL A 37 -11.23 -5.45 -11.54
N ASN A 38 -10.26 -4.61 -11.18
CA ASN A 38 -10.32 -3.17 -11.30
C ASN A 38 -8.94 -2.61 -11.71
N PRO A 39 -8.63 -2.59 -13.02
CA PRO A 39 -7.33 -2.15 -13.51
C PRO A 39 -7.10 -0.64 -13.29
N GLN A 40 -8.15 0.17 -13.28
CA GLN A 40 -8.04 1.61 -13.05
C GLN A 40 -7.60 1.90 -11.62
N LEU A 41 -8.29 1.31 -10.63
CA LEU A 41 -7.91 1.49 -9.22
C LEU A 41 -6.50 0.95 -8.95
N ALA A 42 -6.12 -0.17 -9.55
CA ALA A 42 -4.75 -0.69 -9.44
C ALA A 42 -3.70 0.29 -9.99
N LYS A 43 -4.00 0.98 -11.10
CA LYS A 43 -3.13 2.01 -11.66
C LYS A 43 -3.04 3.21 -10.73
N ASP A 44 -4.17 3.70 -10.24
CA ASP A 44 -4.24 4.87 -9.36
C ASP A 44 -3.48 4.64 -8.04
N LEU A 45 -3.59 3.44 -7.45
CA LEU A 45 -2.84 3.07 -6.25
C LEU A 45 -1.32 3.04 -6.49
N ASN A 46 -0.87 2.54 -7.64
CA ASN A 46 0.56 2.54 -7.96
C ASN A 46 1.07 3.97 -8.20
N GLY A 47 0.31 4.79 -8.93
CA GLY A 47 0.63 6.20 -9.14
C GLY A 47 0.73 6.97 -7.82
N TRP A 48 -0.23 6.75 -6.91
CA TRP A 48 -0.19 7.37 -5.58
C TRP A 48 1.06 6.98 -4.78
N VAL A 49 1.47 5.71 -4.79
CA VAL A 49 2.70 5.27 -4.12
C VAL A 49 3.94 5.90 -4.78
N GLU A 50 3.98 6.00 -6.11
CA GLU A 50 5.07 6.66 -6.83
C GLU A 50 5.17 8.15 -6.51
N GLU A 51 4.05 8.87 -6.43
CA GLU A 51 4.01 10.29 -6.02
C GLU A 51 4.59 10.47 -4.61
N ILE A 52 4.24 9.59 -3.67
CA ILE A 52 4.79 9.60 -2.32
C ILE A 52 6.29 9.35 -2.34
N GLU A 53 6.75 8.31 -3.05
CA GLU A 53 8.18 7.98 -3.13
C GLU A 53 8.99 9.10 -3.79
N GLN A 54 8.40 9.86 -4.72
CA GLN A 54 9.02 11.05 -5.31
C GLN A 54 9.07 12.23 -4.33
N ALA A 55 8.03 12.43 -3.51
CA ALA A 55 7.99 13.51 -2.53
C ALA A 55 8.93 13.30 -1.33
N LEU A 56 9.34 12.05 -1.07
CA LEU A 56 10.28 11.69 0.01
C LEU A 56 11.75 11.71 -0.42
N LYS A 57 12.04 11.84 -1.73
CA LYS A 57 13.40 11.99 -2.28
C LYS A 57 13.90 13.41 -2.17
#